data_AF-A0A507BHJ9-F1
#
_entry.id   AF-A0A507BHJ9-F1
#
_cell.length_a   1.000
_cell.length_b   1.000
_cell.length_c   1.000
_cell.angle_alpha   90.00
_cell.angle_beta   90.00
_cell.angle_gamma   90.00
#
_symmetry.space_group_name_H-M   'P 1'
#
loop_
_entity.id
_entity.type
_entity.pdbx_description
1 polymer ?
#
loop_
_entity_poly.entity_id
_entity_poly.type
_entity_poly.pdbx_seq_one_letter_code
_entity_poly.pdbx_strand_id
1 'polypeptide(L)'
;MADGPADSPLSTTGNVIGILTFALAVVSFLAAFYAITHNAPDEIEDYKMSLRDREVHIQKIRDYFDEADRYADGQLEGNPIKDVIDSILADLEARRQKMEEVIGSVNGRLQWWYRRQDMVVAMARVENQLQYLSTLQLTFLLLKMKRQTGQLDDIEGDIRDLKLALATVLPRA
;
A
#
# COMPACT_ATOMS: atom_id res chain seq x y z
N MET A 1 39.42 12.92 -69.42
CA MET A 1 39.79 13.70 -68.22
C MET A 1 38.69 13.43 -67.21
N ALA A 2 38.97 12.58 -66.23
CA ALA A 2 38.00 12.13 -65.24
C ALA A 2 38.36 12.77 -63.90
N ASP A 3 37.96 14.02 -63.72
CA ASP A 3 37.96 14.66 -62.41
C ASP A 3 36.63 14.30 -61.73
N GLY A 4 36.61 13.16 -61.05
CA GLY A 4 35.60 12.89 -60.03
C GLY A 4 35.90 13.78 -58.82
N PRO A 5 34.89 14.44 -58.21
CA PRO A 5 35.13 15.29 -57.05
C PRO A 5 35.76 14.44 -55.95
N ALA A 6 36.97 14.80 -55.53
CA ALA A 6 37.67 14.15 -54.45
C ALA A 6 36.82 14.28 -53.18
N ASP A 7 36.37 13.15 -52.63
CA ASP A 7 35.71 13.11 -51.34
C ASP A 7 36.58 13.81 -50.30
N SER A 8 36.12 14.96 -49.81
CA SER A 8 36.90 15.79 -48.90
C SER A 8 37.21 15.01 -47.62
N PRO A 9 38.47 14.97 -47.13
CA PRO A 9 38.84 14.25 -45.91
C PRO A 9 38.07 14.73 -44.67
N LEU A 10 37.56 15.97 -44.71
CA LEU A 10 36.67 16.52 -43.69
C LEU A 10 35.30 15.81 -43.66
N SER A 11 34.76 15.44 -44.83
CA SER A 11 33.50 14.69 -44.98
C SER A 11 33.66 13.25 -44.47
N THR A 12 34.80 12.63 -44.78
CA THR A 12 35.12 11.27 -44.31
C THR A 12 35.27 11.23 -42.79
N THR A 13 35.96 12.22 -42.19
CA THR A 13 36.14 12.32 -40.73
C THR A 13 34.82 12.60 -40.01
N GLY A 14 33.98 13.49 -40.56
CA GLY A 14 32.64 13.76 -40.04
C GLY A 14 31.73 12.54 -40.05
N ASN A 15 31.77 11.74 -41.12
CA ASN A 15 31.03 10.48 -41.19
C ASN A 15 31.52 9.45 -40.16
N VAL A 16 32.84 9.31 -39.96
CA VAL A 16 33.41 8.39 -38.97
C VAL A 16 33.02 8.81 -37.54
N ILE A 17 33.10 10.11 -37.21
CA ILE A 17 32.68 10.62 -35.90
C ILE A 17 31.17 10.43 -35.71
N GLY A 18 30.36 10.68 -36.74
CA GLY A 18 28.92 10.44 -36.72
C GLY A 18 28.57 8.97 -36.45
N ILE A 19 29.22 8.04 -37.14
CA ILE A 19 29.05 6.59 -36.94
C ILE A 19 29.48 6.18 -35.53
N LEU A 20 30.63 6.68 -35.04
CA LEU A 20 31.12 6.41 -33.70
C LEU A 20 30.17 6.93 -32.63
N THR A 21 29.64 8.14 -32.81
CA THR A 21 28.70 8.77 -31.86
C THR A 21 27.38 8.01 -31.83
N PHE A 22 26.87 7.61 -32.99
CA PHE A 22 25.69 6.77 -33.10
C PHE A 22 25.91 5.40 -32.43
N ALA A 23 27.03 4.73 -32.70
CA ALA A 23 27.36 3.46 -32.09
C ALA A 23 27.46 3.58 -30.56
N LEU A 24 28.07 4.65 -30.07
CA LEU A 24 28.21 4.93 -28.64
C LEU A 24 26.84 5.20 -27.98
N ALA A 25 25.94 5.91 -28.68
CA ALA A 25 24.56 6.10 -28.22
C ALA A 25 23.79 4.77 -28.15
N VAL A 26 23.93 3.89 -29.16
CA VAL A 26 23.30 2.57 -29.17
C VAL A 26 23.84 1.70 -28.03
N VAL A 27 25.16 1.65 -27.84
CA VAL A 27 25.79 0.89 -26.74
C VAL A 27 25.34 1.44 -25.38
N SER A 28 25.27 2.77 -25.23
CA SER A 28 24.82 3.40 -23.98
C SER A 28 23.35 3.07 -23.70
N PHE A 29 22.49 3.07 -24.71
CA PHE A 29 21.09 2.64 -24.59
C PHE A 29 20.98 1.17 -24.19
N LEU A 30 21.75 0.29 -24.83
CA LEU A 30 21.77 -1.15 -24.49
C LEU A 30 22.28 -1.39 -23.06
N ALA A 31 23.31 -0.67 -22.63
CA ALA A 31 23.84 -0.75 -21.28
C ALA A 31 22.82 -0.26 -20.24
N ALA A 32 22.14 0.86 -20.50
CA ALA A 32 21.06 1.37 -19.64
C ALA A 32 19.88 0.40 -19.58
N PHE A 33 19.44 -0.14 -20.73
CA PHE A 33 18.38 -1.13 -20.80
C PHE A 33 18.75 -2.40 -20.03
N TYR A 34 19.98 -2.89 -20.18
CA TYR A 34 20.47 -4.05 -19.44
C TYR A 34 20.51 -3.76 -17.94
N ALA A 35 21.07 -2.63 -17.51
CA ALA A 35 21.14 -2.26 -16.09
C ALA A 35 19.76 -2.19 -15.44
N ILE A 36 18.75 -1.67 -16.14
CA ILE A 36 17.38 -1.56 -15.62
C ILE A 36 16.68 -2.93 -15.60
N THR A 37 16.92 -3.77 -16.60
CA THR A 37 16.17 -5.03 -16.77
C THR A 37 16.86 -6.26 -16.20
N HIS A 38 18.14 -6.16 -15.84
CA HIS A 38 18.89 -7.26 -15.25
C HIS A 38 18.27 -7.74 -13.93
N ASN A 39 17.80 -6.79 -13.11
CA ASN A 39 17.19 -7.04 -11.81
C ASN A 39 15.67 -7.32 -11.89
N ALA A 40 15.09 -7.40 -13.08
CA ALA A 40 13.67 -7.69 -13.26
C ALA A 40 13.17 -8.93 -12.49
N PRO A 41 13.86 -10.09 -12.48
CA PRO A 41 13.37 -11.26 -11.75
C PRO A 41 13.32 -11.01 -10.24
N ASP A 42 14.35 -10.36 -9.69
CA ASP A 42 14.45 -10.05 -8.26
C ASP A 42 13.35 -9.05 -7.87
N GLU A 43 13.15 -7.99 -8.65
CA GLU A 43 12.07 -7.04 -8.41
C GLU A 43 10.68 -7.70 -8.47
N ILE A 44 10.44 -8.56 -9.46
CA ILE A 44 9.17 -9.31 -9.56
C ILE A 44 8.95 -10.16 -8.31
N GLU A 45 9.99 -10.82 -7.81
CA GLU A 45 9.92 -11.62 -6.59
C GLU A 45 9.63 -10.75 -5.36
N ASP A 46 10.31 -9.60 -5.22
CA ASP A 46 10.08 -8.62 -4.17
C ASP A 46 8.62 -8.15 -4.18
N TYR A 47 8.06 -7.83 -5.35
CA TYR A 47 6.66 -7.45 -5.47
C TYR A 47 5.71 -8.59 -5.03
N LYS A 48 6.01 -9.85 -5.38
CA LYS A 48 5.21 -11.00 -4.93
C LYS A 48 5.27 -11.20 -3.42
N MET A 49 6.45 -11.06 -2.81
CA MET A 49 6.57 -11.09 -1.34
C MET A 49 5.77 -9.95 -0.71
N SER A 50 5.93 -8.76 -1.25
CA SER A 50 5.28 -7.54 -0.77
C SER A 50 3.75 -7.57 -0.92
N LEU A 51 3.20 -8.30 -1.91
CA LEU A 51 1.76 -8.56 -2.03
C LEU A 51 1.25 -9.59 -1.01
N ARG A 52 2.04 -10.63 -0.70
CA ARG A 52 1.72 -11.60 0.35
C ARG A 52 1.72 -10.95 1.74
N ASP A 53 2.69 -10.08 2.02
CA ASP A 53 2.70 -9.33 3.28
C ASP A 53 1.45 -8.44 3.43
N ARG A 54 1.00 -7.84 2.33
CA ARG A 54 -0.22 -7.01 2.31
C ARG A 54 -1.48 -7.84 2.56
N GLU A 55 -1.58 -9.05 2.02
CA GLU A 55 -2.67 -9.99 2.33
C GLU A 55 -2.77 -10.27 3.82
N VAL A 56 -1.64 -10.61 4.44
CA VAL A 56 -1.57 -10.85 5.89
C VAL A 56 -1.98 -9.59 6.66
N HIS A 57 -1.58 -8.40 6.21
CA HIS A 57 -1.94 -7.15 6.87
C HIS A 57 -3.44 -6.83 6.75
N ILE A 58 -4.04 -7.01 5.57
CA ILE A 58 -5.48 -6.84 5.34
C ILE A 58 -6.27 -7.78 6.26
N GLN A 59 -5.87 -9.05 6.33
CA GLN A 59 -6.51 -10.03 7.19
C GLN A 59 -6.43 -9.63 8.66
N LYS A 60 -5.27 -9.16 9.14
CA LYS A 60 -5.12 -8.68 10.52
C LYS A 60 -6.03 -7.49 10.82
N ILE A 61 -6.14 -6.52 9.91
CA ILE A 61 -7.03 -5.36 10.08
C ILE A 61 -8.49 -5.84 10.21
N ARG A 62 -8.89 -6.79 9.37
CA ARG A 62 -10.22 -7.41 9.44
C ARG A 62 -10.45 -8.10 10.78
N ASP A 63 -9.52 -8.95 11.20
CA ASP A 63 -9.60 -9.67 12.47
C ASP A 63 -9.74 -8.70 13.66
N TYR A 64 -9.01 -7.57 13.65
CA TYR A 64 -9.12 -6.53 14.67
C TYR A 64 -10.49 -5.88 14.71
N PHE A 65 -11.10 -5.58 13.56
CA PHE A 65 -12.44 -5.01 13.53
C PHE A 65 -13.48 -6.03 14.00
N ASP A 66 -13.38 -7.29 13.58
CA ASP A 66 -14.27 -8.37 14.02
C ASP A 66 -14.14 -8.66 15.52
N GLU A 67 -12.94 -8.55 16.08
CA GLU A 67 -12.70 -8.65 17.52
C GLU A 67 -13.26 -7.43 18.26
N ALA A 68 -13.00 -6.22 17.76
CA ALA A 68 -13.49 -4.99 18.37
C ALA A 68 -15.02 -4.90 18.39
N ASP A 69 -15.69 -5.45 17.37
CA ASP A 69 -17.14 -5.58 17.26
C ASP A 69 -17.69 -6.59 18.28
N ARG A 70 -17.08 -7.78 18.39
CA ARG A 70 -17.45 -8.80 19.39
C ARG A 70 -17.37 -8.31 20.84
N TYR A 71 -16.40 -7.46 21.17
CA TYR A 71 -16.23 -6.89 22.51
C TYR A 71 -17.03 -5.60 22.75
N ALA A 72 -17.70 -5.06 21.74
CA ALA A 72 -18.59 -3.92 21.91
C ALA A 72 -20.01 -4.43 22.08
N ASP A 73 -20.46 -4.56 23.33
CA ASP A 73 -21.85 -4.87 23.70
C ASP A 73 -22.86 -4.16 22.79
N GLY A 74 -23.50 -4.90 21.87
CA GLY A 74 -24.82 -4.70 21.21
C GLY A 74 -25.25 -3.32 20.67
N GLN A 75 -24.56 -2.22 20.96
CA GLN A 75 -24.95 -0.85 20.62
C GLN A 75 -24.20 -0.31 19.40
N LEU A 76 -23.29 -1.10 18.83
CA LEU A 76 -22.71 -0.88 17.50
C LEU A 76 -23.40 -1.72 16.41
N GLU A 77 -24.36 -2.58 16.78
CA GLU A 77 -25.26 -3.26 15.84
C GLU A 77 -26.05 -2.20 15.05
N GLY A 78 -25.56 -1.89 13.84
CA GLY A 78 -26.11 -0.86 12.96
C GLY A 78 -25.18 0.32 12.67
N ASN A 79 -23.89 0.26 13.03
CA ASN A 79 -22.97 1.36 12.72
C ASN A 79 -22.53 1.30 11.24
N PRO A 80 -22.88 2.31 10.40
CA PRO A 80 -22.54 2.34 8.96
C PRO A 80 -21.03 2.33 8.68
N ILE A 81 -20.21 2.54 9.71
CA ILE A 81 -18.75 2.48 9.63
C ILE A 81 -18.27 1.06 9.29
N LYS A 82 -18.98 0.01 9.75
CA LYS A 82 -18.61 -1.38 9.46
C LYS A 82 -18.77 -1.70 7.97
N ASP A 83 -19.93 -1.39 7.40
CA ASP A 83 -20.19 -1.58 5.97
C ASP A 83 -19.19 -0.81 5.10
N VAL A 84 -18.80 0.39 5.54
CA VAL A 84 -17.77 1.19 4.86
C VAL A 84 -16.39 0.52 4.95
N ILE A 85 -15.99 0.01 6.13
CA ILE A 85 -14.72 -0.70 6.30
C ILE A 85 -14.69 -1.99 5.48
N ASP A 86 -15.75 -2.79 5.53
CA ASP A 86 -15.87 -4.04 4.78
C ASP A 86 -15.81 -3.78 3.27
N SER A 87 -16.49 -2.72 2.79
CA SER A 87 -16.40 -2.29 1.40
C SER A 87 -14.99 -1.85 1.00
N ILE A 88 -14.27 -1.14 1.87
CA ILE A 88 -12.90 -0.71 1.60
C ILE A 88 -11.95 -1.91 1.58
N LEU A 89 -12.09 -2.84 2.54
CA LEU A 89 -11.29 -4.07 2.58
C LEU A 89 -11.51 -4.90 1.32
N ALA A 90 -12.76 -5.07 0.88
CA ALA A 90 -13.10 -5.81 -0.33
C ALA A 90 -12.51 -5.15 -1.60
N ASP A 91 -12.58 -3.82 -1.74
CA ASP A 91 -11.93 -3.10 -2.87
C ASP A 91 -10.41 -3.30 -2.85
N LEU A 92 -9.80 -3.29 -1.66
CA LEU A 92 -8.36 -3.45 -1.50
C LEU A 92 -7.89 -4.86 -1.84
N GLU A 93 -8.67 -5.86 -1.44
CA GLU A 93 -8.43 -7.28 -1.74
C GLU A 93 -8.58 -7.57 -3.24
N ALA A 94 -9.63 -7.03 -3.88
CA ALA A 94 -9.83 -7.13 -5.33
C ALA A 94 -8.68 -6.49 -6.12
N ARG A 95 -8.18 -5.32 -5.67
CA ARG A 95 -7.03 -4.64 -6.29
C ARG A 95 -5.74 -5.43 -6.14
N ARG A 96 -5.52 -6.02 -4.95
CA ARG A 96 -4.38 -6.91 -4.70
C ARG A 96 -4.40 -8.11 -5.64
N GLN A 97 -5.54 -8.80 -5.75
CA GLN A 97 -5.71 -9.95 -6.65
C GLN A 97 -5.43 -9.58 -8.11
N LYS A 98 -5.97 -8.45 -8.57
CA LYS A 98 -5.68 -7.95 -9.92
C LYS A 98 -4.19 -7.69 -10.13
N MET A 99 -3.49 -7.17 -9.13
CA MET A 99 -2.04 -6.93 -9.21
C MET A 99 -1.25 -8.23 -9.23
N GLU A 100 -1.67 -9.21 -8.45
CA GLU A 100 -1.09 -10.55 -8.43
C GLU A 100 -1.24 -11.25 -9.79
N GLU A 101 -2.41 -11.14 -10.42
CA GLU A 101 -2.66 -11.62 -11.79
C GLU A 101 -1.75 -10.91 -12.80
N VAL A 102 -1.65 -9.58 -12.72
CA VAL A 102 -0.81 -8.80 -13.62
C VAL A 102 0.66 -9.19 -13.49
N ILE A 103 1.18 -9.33 -12.27
CA ILE A 103 2.55 -9.78 -12.00
C ILE A 103 2.76 -11.22 -12.48
N GLY A 104 1.78 -12.10 -12.24
CA GLY A 104 1.80 -13.49 -12.72
C GLY A 104 1.85 -13.59 -14.24
N SER A 105 1.26 -12.61 -14.95
CA SER A 105 1.28 -12.53 -16.41
C SER A 105 2.56 -11.92 -17.01
N VAL A 106 3.46 -11.35 -16.20
CA VAL A 106 4.70 -10.75 -16.70
C VAL A 106 5.69 -11.87 -17.06
N ASN A 107 5.85 -12.12 -18.35
CA ASN A 107 6.83 -13.05 -18.88
C ASN A 107 7.99 -12.29 -19.52
N GLY A 108 9.01 -12.05 -18.70
CA GLY A 108 10.31 -11.57 -19.17
C GLY A 108 10.58 -10.07 -18.97
N ARG A 109 11.84 -9.73 -19.22
CA ARG A 109 12.47 -8.44 -18.91
C ARG A 109 11.87 -7.24 -19.63
N LEU A 110 11.48 -7.42 -20.89
CA LEU A 110 10.95 -6.34 -21.72
C LEU A 110 9.53 -5.97 -21.30
N GLN A 111 8.69 -6.97 -21.01
CA GLN A 111 7.35 -6.76 -20.46
C GLN A 111 7.41 -6.14 -19.06
N TRP A 112 8.36 -6.58 -18.22
CA TRP A 112 8.63 -5.97 -16.93
C TRP A 112 8.93 -4.48 -17.06
N TRP A 113 9.85 -4.11 -17.95
CA TRP A 113 10.24 -2.71 -18.15
C TRP A 113 9.05 -1.80 -18.48
N TYR A 114 8.16 -2.23 -19.39
CA TYR A 114 6.97 -1.47 -19.74
C TYR A 114 5.96 -1.35 -18.60
N ARG A 115 5.82 -2.39 -17.77
CA ARG A 115 4.81 -2.44 -16.69
C ARG A 115 5.32 -2.00 -15.33
N ARG A 116 6.64 -1.85 -15.16
CA ARG A 116 7.28 -1.52 -13.87
C ARG A 116 6.69 -0.27 -13.24
N GLN A 117 6.51 0.79 -14.03
CA GLN A 117 5.95 2.04 -13.53
C GLN A 117 4.49 1.88 -13.07
N ASP A 118 3.68 1.15 -13.83
CA ASP A 118 2.29 0.88 -13.46
C ASP A 118 2.21 0.06 -12.17
N MET A 119 3.11 -0.92 -11.99
CA MET A 119 3.21 -1.71 -10.76
C MET A 119 3.59 -0.83 -9.57
N VAL A 120 4.61 0.02 -9.69
CA VAL A 120 5.01 0.96 -8.64
C VAL A 120 3.84 1.85 -8.20
N VAL A 121 3.14 2.45 -9.17
CA VAL A 121 2.03 3.37 -8.89
C VAL A 121 0.87 2.62 -8.23
N ALA A 122 0.54 1.43 -8.72
CA ALA A 122 -0.53 0.64 -8.14
C ALA A 122 -0.18 0.17 -6.71
N MET A 123 1.06 -0.25 -6.48
CA MET A 123 1.56 -0.66 -5.17
C MET A 123 1.48 0.48 -4.15
N ALA A 124 1.93 1.67 -4.56
CA ALA A 124 1.87 2.87 -3.73
C ALA A 124 0.43 3.26 -3.38
N ARG A 125 -0.52 3.06 -4.30
CA ARG A 125 -1.94 3.31 -4.03
C ARG A 125 -2.51 2.32 -3.00
N VAL A 126 -2.21 1.03 -3.14
CA VAL A 126 -2.63 0.00 -2.16
C VAL A 126 -2.05 0.32 -0.78
N GLU A 127 -0.78 0.72 -0.72
CA GLU A 127 -0.12 1.09 0.53
C GLU A 127 -0.72 2.34 1.19
N ASN A 128 -1.04 3.36 0.41
CA ASN A 128 -1.71 4.55 0.93
C ASN A 128 -3.11 4.21 1.48
N GLN A 129 -3.88 3.37 0.77
CA GLN A 129 -5.18 2.90 1.27
C GLN A 129 -5.05 2.08 2.57
N LEU A 130 -4.01 1.24 2.70
CA LEU A 130 -3.73 0.51 3.94
C LEU A 130 -3.37 1.45 5.09
N GLN A 131 -2.52 2.46 4.86
CA GLN A 131 -2.17 3.45 5.88
C GLN A 131 -3.40 4.23 6.34
N TYR A 132 -4.31 4.58 5.41
CA TYR A 132 -5.57 5.22 5.73
C TYR A 132 -6.46 4.31 6.61
N LEU A 133 -6.55 3.03 6.29
CA LEU A 133 -7.27 2.04 7.11
C LEU A 133 -6.66 1.89 8.52
N SER A 134 -5.34 1.81 8.64
CA SER A 134 -4.67 1.76 9.95
C SER A 134 -4.97 3.02 10.77
N THR A 135 -5.04 4.18 10.12
CA THR A 135 -5.42 5.45 10.78
C THR A 135 -6.87 5.44 11.25
N LEU A 136 -7.78 4.90 10.42
CA LEU A 136 -9.19 4.72 10.80
C LEU A 136 -9.31 3.76 11.99
N GLN A 137 -8.57 2.65 12.01
CA GLN A 137 -8.53 1.70 13.12
C GLN A 137 -8.09 2.38 14.42
N LEU A 138 -7.01 3.17 14.39
CA LEU A 138 -6.56 3.92 15.57
C LEU A 138 -7.59 4.93 16.05
N THR A 139 -8.23 5.65 15.11
CA THR A 139 -9.29 6.62 15.44
C THR A 139 -10.48 5.92 16.11
N PHE A 140 -10.88 4.76 15.57
CA PHE A 140 -11.94 3.94 16.14
C PHE A 140 -11.60 3.45 17.54
N LEU A 141 -10.38 2.95 17.76
CA LEU A 141 -9.89 2.54 19.08
C LEU A 141 -9.89 3.70 20.08
N LEU A 142 -9.42 4.88 19.68
CA LEU A 142 -9.43 6.08 20.53
C LEU A 142 -10.86 6.50 20.93
N LEU A 143 -11.80 6.47 19.98
CA LEU A 143 -13.20 6.74 20.26
C LEU A 143 -13.79 5.71 21.22
N LYS A 144 -13.46 4.43 21.05
CA LYS A 144 -13.89 3.34 21.93
C LYS A 144 -13.33 3.53 23.34
N MET A 145 -12.04 3.81 23.47
CA MET A 145 -11.39 4.07 24.76
C MET A 145 -12.02 5.26 25.48
N LYS A 146 -12.20 6.39 24.78
CA LYS A 146 -12.83 7.58 25.35
C LYS A 146 -14.24 7.30 25.87
N ARG A 147 -15.02 6.51 25.14
CA ARG A 147 -16.37 6.12 25.55
C ARG A 147 -16.35 5.19 26.76
N GLN A 148 -15.44 4.23 26.79
CA GLN A 148 -15.26 3.35 27.95
C GLN A 148 -14.82 4.11 29.20
N THR A 149 -13.95 5.13 29.07
CA THR A 149 -13.59 6.01 30.18
C THR A 149 -14.80 6.76 30.72
N GLY A 150 -15.64 7.35 29.86
CA GLY A 150 -16.86 8.02 30.31
C GLY A 150 -17.84 7.09 31.02
N GLN A 151 -18.01 5.85 30.53
CA GLN A 151 -18.84 4.85 31.20
C GLN A 151 -18.28 4.43 32.57
N LEU A 152 -16.96 4.38 32.72
CA LEU A 152 -16.32 4.11 34.02
C LEU A 152 -16.54 5.26 34.99
N ASP A 153 -16.42 6.51 34.53
CA ASP A 153 -16.66 7.70 35.34
C ASP A 153 -18.12 7.74 35.83
N ASP A 154 -19.08 7.39 34.97
CA ASP A 154 -20.50 7.30 35.31
C ASP A 154 -20.76 6.22 36.37
N ILE A 155 -20.17 5.03 36.21
CA ILE A 155 -20.29 3.93 37.18
C ILE A 155 -19.65 4.31 38.53
N GLU A 156 -18.52 5.01 38.52
CA GLU A 156 -17.88 5.49 39.75
C GLU A 156 -18.77 6.51 40.48
N GLY A 157 -19.43 7.40 39.73
CA GLY A 157 -20.45 8.31 40.24
C GLY A 157 -21.60 7.57 40.91
N ASP A 158 -22.19 6.60 40.21
CA ASP A 158 -23.31 5.79 40.72
C ASP A 158 -22.94 5.02 41.99
N ILE A 159 -21.73 4.43 42.05
CA ILE A 159 -21.23 3.74 43.24
C ILE A 159 -21.04 4.71 44.40
N ARG A 160 -20.57 5.93 44.13
CA ARG A 160 -20.39 6.97 45.15
C ARG A 160 -21.73 7.41 45.74
N ASP A 161 -22.73 7.59 44.88
CA ASP A 161 -24.08 7.97 45.28
C ASP A 161 -24.77 6.85 46.06
N LEU A 162 -24.59 5.59 45.65
CA LEU A 162 -25.03 4.42 46.40
C LEU A 162 -24.38 4.33 47.78
N LYS A 163 -23.07 4.61 47.89
CA LYS A 163 -22.37 4.64 49.19
C LYS A 163 -22.90 5.75 50.10
N LEU A 164 -23.19 6.93 49.55
CA LEU A 164 -23.79 8.06 50.28
C LEU A 164 -25.20 7.72 50.76
N ALA A 165 -26.02 7.10 49.92
CA ALA A 165 -27.36 6.65 50.27
C ALA A 165 -27.35 5.53 51.32
N LEU A 166 -26.38 4.61 51.25
CA LEU A 166 -26.24 3.55 52.26
C LEU A 166 -25.82 4.12 53.63
N ALA A 167 -24.94 5.13 53.63
CA ALA A 167 -24.47 5.80 54.84
C ALA A 167 -25.55 6.64 55.54
N THR A 168 -26.57 7.12 54.81
CA THR A 168 -27.71 7.84 55.40
C THR A 168 -28.82 6.92 55.90
N VAL A 169 -28.94 5.70 55.38
CA VAL A 169 -29.96 4.72 55.77
C VAL A 169 -29.54 3.83 56.94
N LEU A 170 -28.23 3.61 57.17
CA LEU A 170 -27.72 2.91 58.35
C LEU A 170 -27.60 3.89 59.53
N PRO A 171 -28.45 3.80 60.58
CA PRO A 171 -28.23 4.58 61.79
C PRO A 171 -26.91 4.13 62.40
N ARG A 172 -26.06 5.10 62.78
CA ARG A 172 -24.86 4.86 63.59
C ARG A 172 -25.29 4.09 64.84
N ALA A 173 -25.01 2.80 64.86
CA ALA A 173 -25.02 1.97 66.06
C ALA A 173 -23.72 2.20 66.85
#